data_AF-A0A7J8RZQ4-F1
#
_entry.id   AF-A0A7J8RZQ4-F1
#
_cell.length_a   1.000
_cell.length_b   1.000
_cell.length_c   1.000
_cell.angle_alpha   90.00
_cell.angle_beta   90.00
_cell.angle_gamma   90.00
#
_symmetry.space_group_name_H-M   'P 1'
#
loop_
_entity.id
_entity.type
_entity.pdbx_description
1 polymer ?
#
loop_
_entity_poly.entity_id
_entity_poly.type
_entity_poly.pdbx_seq_one_letter_code
_entity_poly.pdbx_strand_id
1 'polypeptide(L)'
;MASFAAQTLFILFFILFSAFFIKINGEFSRQSINMSTKRMEKITRLHFYFHDIVDGKHPTAMQIIRLPNKTATSFGTTFMVDDPLTEKPKPTSKLVGRAQGIYAFASQSDFGLLMVMNFAFSEGIYNGSAISILGRNAVLDAVREMPIVGGSGIFRFARGYALAKTVWFNKNGDAIVEYNVTVVHL
;
A
#
# COMPACT_ATOMS: atom_id res chain seq x y z
N MET A 1 7.94 -57.74 16.05
CA MET A 1 7.73 -56.35 16.50
C MET A 1 9.02 -55.54 16.65
N ALA A 2 10.15 -56.12 17.10
CA ALA A 2 11.42 -55.38 17.25
C ALA A 2 12.05 -54.83 15.95
N SER A 3 11.89 -55.52 14.82
CA SER A 3 12.49 -55.13 13.53
C SER A 3 11.87 -53.84 12.92
N PHE A 4 10.56 -53.63 13.11
CA PHE A 4 9.88 -52.44 12.61
C PHE A 4 10.31 -51.18 13.36
N ALA A 5 10.43 -51.27 14.69
CA ALA A 5 10.89 -50.17 15.54
C ALA A 5 12.32 -49.72 15.21
N ALA A 6 13.23 -50.68 14.97
CA ALA A 6 14.61 -50.38 14.58
C ALA A 6 14.69 -49.69 13.21
N GLN A 7 13.87 -50.12 12.26
CA GLN A 7 13.80 -49.52 10.92
C GLN A 7 13.26 -48.09 10.96
N THR A 8 12.22 -47.84 11.76
CA THR A 8 11.70 -46.48 11.98
C THR A 8 12.73 -45.57 12.63
N LEU A 9 13.50 -46.08 13.61
CA LEU A 9 14.54 -45.30 14.29
C LEU A 9 15.69 -44.94 13.34
N PHE A 10 16.08 -45.87 12.47
CA PHE A 10 17.11 -45.67 11.46
C PHE A 10 16.70 -44.63 10.41
N ILE A 11 15.45 -44.65 9.94
CA ILE A 11 14.91 -43.65 9.02
C ILE A 11 14.87 -42.27 9.68
N LEU A 12 14.42 -42.19 10.95
CA LEU A 12 14.37 -40.93 11.69
C LEU A 12 15.77 -40.33 11.88
N PHE A 13 16.75 -41.17 12.20
CA PHE A 13 18.15 -40.78 12.32
C PHE A 13 18.70 -40.26 10.99
N PHE A 14 18.38 -40.91 9.86
CA PHE A 14 18.81 -40.47 8.54
C PHE A 14 18.21 -39.12 8.14
N ILE A 15 16.92 -38.90 8.44
CA ILE A 15 16.23 -37.61 8.20
C ILE A 15 16.87 -36.50 9.05
N LEU A 16 17.07 -36.74 10.35
CA LEU A 16 17.73 -35.78 11.24
C LEU A 16 19.17 -35.49 10.81
N PHE A 17 19.93 -36.52 10.42
CA PHE A 17 21.31 -36.38 9.95
C PHE A 17 21.38 -35.59 8.63
N SER A 18 20.44 -35.80 7.71
CA SER A 18 20.37 -35.02 6.46
C SER A 18 20.09 -33.53 6.68
N ALA A 19 19.32 -33.17 7.71
CA ALA A 19 19.05 -31.78 8.05
C ALA A 19 20.30 -31.03 8.56
N PHE A 20 21.27 -31.74 9.15
CA PHE A 20 22.55 -31.15 9.59
C PHE A 20 23.46 -30.71 8.44
N PHE A 21 23.28 -31.25 7.23
CA PHE A 21 24.09 -30.87 6.05
C PHE A 21 23.49 -29.73 5.23
N ILE A 22 22.30 -29.23 5.58
CA ILE A 22 21.69 -28.09 4.89
C ILE A 22 22.36 -26.81 5.39
N LYS A 23 23.58 -26.54 4.89
CA LYS A 23 24.14 -25.19 4.95
C LYS A 23 23.34 -24.31 3.98
N ILE A 24 22.33 -23.63 4.51
CA ILE A 24 21.75 -22.47 3.83
C ILE A 24 22.83 -21.39 3.81
N ASN A 25 23.59 -21.31 2.72
CA ASN A 25 24.45 -20.17 2.45
C ASN A 25 23.54 -18.97 2.16
N GLY A 26 23.03 -18.33 3.21
CA GLY A 26 22.37 -17.04 3.13
C GLY A 26 23.43 -15.98 2.90
N GLU A 27 23.67 -15.62 1.63
CA GLU A 27 24.47 -14.43 1.32
C GLU A 27 23.65 -13.20 1.74
N PHE A 28 24.08 -12.51 2.80
CA PHE A 28 23.39 -11.31 3.32
C PHE A 28 23.29 -10.21 2.25
N SER A 29 24.32 -10.09 1.42
CA SER A 29 24.39 -9.08 0.35
C SER A 29 25.36 -9.49 -0.75
N ARG A 30 24.93 -9.36 -2.00
CA ARG A 30 25.80 -9.43 -3.18
C ARG A 30 25.68 -8.14 -3.98
N GLN A 31 26.75 -7.37 -4.06
CA GLN A 31 26.82 -6.19 -4.92
C GLN A 31 27.34 -6.62 -6.29
N SER A 32 26.60 -6.29 -7.36
CA SER A 32 27.07 -6.48 -8.73
C SER A 32 27.18 -5.12 -9.42
N ILE A 33 28.25 -4.93 -10.20
CA ILE A 33 28.35 -3.78 -11.09
C ILE A 33 27.39 -4.04 -12.23
N ASN A 34 26.35 -3.22 -12.33
CA ASN A 34 25.37 -3.33 -13.39
C ASN A 34 25.98 -2.77 -14.68
N MET A 35 26.66 -3.63 -15.46
CA MET A 35 27.12 -3.31 -16.81
C MET A 35 25.89 -3.18 -17.71
N SER A 36 25.36 -1.96 -17.76
CA SER A 36 24.45 -1.38 -18.77
C SER A 36 23.78 -2.38 -19.73
N THR A 37 22.82 -3.15 -19.24
CA THR A 37 21.58 -3.31 -20.01
C THR A 37 20.71 -2.12 -19.63
N LYS A 38 20.61 -1.13 -20.51
CA LYS A 38 19.79 0.06 -20.31
C LYS A 38 18.33 -0.40 -20.27
N ARG A 39 17.85 -0.82 -19.10
CA ARG A 39 16.46 -1.23 -18.91
C ARG A 39 15.59 -0.03 -19.27
N MET A 40 14.71 -0.21 -20.25
CA MET A 40 13.88 0.88 -20.76
C MET A 40 12.84 1.23 -19.70
N GLU A 41 12.91 2.46 -19.20
CA GLU A 41 11.89 2.96 -18.28
C GLU A 41 10.54 3.04 -18.99
N LYS A 42 9.49 2.60 -18.29
CA LYS A 42 8.10 2.71 -18.72
C LYS A 42 7.44 3.83 -17.94
N ILE A 43 6.57 4.56 -18.61
CA ILE A 43 5.68 5.54 -17.98
C ILE A 43 4.28 4.95 -18.01
N THR A 44 3.71 4.73 -16.83
CA THR A 44 2.34 4.26 -16.66
C THR A 44 1.50 5.39 -16.08
N ARG A 45 0.35 5.64 -16.70
CA ARG A 45 -0.67 6.57 -16.19
C ARG A 45 -1.85 5.76 -15.67
N LEU A 46 -2.19 5.98 -14.41
CA LEU A 46 -3.29 5.32 -13.73
C LEU A 46 -4.36 6.35 -13.38
N HIS A 47 -5.62 5.95 -13.49
CA HIS A 47 -6.77 6.75 -13.11
C HIS A 47 -7.77 5.86 -12.38
N PHE A 48 -8.23 6.32 -11.21
CA PHE A 48 -9.17 5.58 -10.36
C PHE A 48 -9.76 6.50 -9.29
N TYR A 49 -10.73 5.98 -8.55
CA TYR A 49 -11.43 6.67 -7.46
C TYR A 49 -11.19 5.94 -6.15
N PHE A 50 -10.70 6.67 -5.16
CA PHE A 50 -10.50 6.25 -3.79
C PHE A 50 -11.75 6.59 -2.97
N HIS A 51 -12.23 5.65 -2.15
CA HIS A 51 -13.44 5.84 -1.33
C HIS A 51 -13.11 5.69 0.16
N ASP A 52 -12.99 6.81 0.84
CA ASP A 52 -12.83 6.88 2.30
C ASP A 52 -14.20 6.71 2.94
N ILE A 53 -14.41 5.62 3.68
CA ILE A 53 -15.68 5.32 4.33
C ILE A 53 -15.42 5.24 5.83
N VAL A 54 -15.70 6.34 6.52
CA VAL A 54 -15.45 6.52 7.96
C VAL A 54 -16.64 6.05 8.79
N ASP A 55 -17.85 6.19 8.25
CA ASP A 55 -19.10 5.88 8.94
C ASP A 55 -19.98 4.88 8.14
N GLY A 56 -21.01 4.35 8.80
CA GLY A 56 -21.97 3.41 8.21
C GLY A 56 -21.76 1.95 8.59
N LYS A 57 -22.40 1.04 7.84
CA LYS A 57 -22.44 -0.40 8.20
C LYS A 57 -21.12 -1.13 7.95
N HIS A 58 -20.31 -0.64 7.02
CA HIS A 58 -19.08 -1.29 6.56
C HIS A 58 -17.98 -0.23 6.38
N PRO A 59 -17.50 0.39 7.48
CA PRO A 59 -16.43 1.38 7.38
C PRO A 59 -15.14 0.72 6.88
N THR A 60 -14.38 1.47 6.09
CA THR A 60 -13.07 1.08 5.55
C THR A 60 -11.94 1.94 6.09
N ALA A 61 -12.27 3.04 6.77
CA ALA A 61 -11.36 3.87 7.52
C ALA A 61 -11.76 3.91 9.01
N MET A 62 -10.84 3.46 9.87
CA MET A 62 -11.07 3.31 11.30
C MET A 62 -10.18 4.28 12.07
N GLN A 63 -10.78 5.13 12.90
CA GLN A 63 -10.03 6.01 13.78
C GLN A 63 -9.29 5.18 14.85
N ILE A 64 -7.95 5.20 14.82
CA ILE A 64 -7.09 4.45 15.75
C ILE A 64 -6.45 5.33 16.83
N ILE A 65 -6.36 6.64 16.60
CA ILE A 65 -5.92 7.60 17.60
C ILE A 65 -7.01 8.66 17.75
N ARG A 66 -7.57 8.72 18.95
CA ARG A 66 -8.57 9.71 19.35
C ARG A 66 -7.98 10.61 20.43
N LEU A 67 -8.08 11.91 20.20
CA LEU A 67 -7.57 12.91 21.13
C LEU A 67 -8.65 13.27 22.15
N PRO A 68 -8.26 13.51 23.42
CA PRO A 68 -9.20 13.86 24.48
C PRO A 68 -9.86 15.23 24.24
N ASN A 69 -9.12 16.17 23.66
CA ASN A 69 -9.62 17.50 23.32
C ASN A 69 -9.69 17.68 21.81
N LYS A 70 -10.79 18.26 21.33
CA LYS A 70 -10.90 18.65 19.92
C LYS A 70 -10.02 19.87 19.67
N THR A 71 -9.01 19.70 18.82
CA THR A 71 -8.28 20.83 18.21
C THR A 71 -9.04 21.30 16.97
N ALA A 72 -8.86 22.56 16.57
CA ALA A 72 -9.55 23.11 15.39
C ALA A 72 -9.23 22.35 14.09
N THR A 73 -8.03 21.75 14.00
CA THR A 73 -7.54 21.01 12.83
C THR A 73 -7.57 19.49 13.00
N SER A 74 -8.07 19.00 14.14
CA SER A 74 -7.98 17.58 14.53
C SER A 74 -6.55 17.03 14.62
N PHE A 75 -5.52 17.89 14.69
CA PHE A 75 -4.09 17.53 14.74
C PHE A 75 -3.80 16.36 15.68
N GLY A 76 -3.22 15.28 15.14
CA GLY A 76 -2.87 14.04 15.85
C GLY A 76 -3.92 12.93 15.72
N THR A 77 -5.11 13.23 15.20
CA THR A 77 -6.12 12.21 14.88
C THR A 77 -5.63 11.36 13.72
N THR A 78 -5.65 10.04 13.89
CA THR A 78 -5.10 9.07 12.93
C THR A 78 -6.10 7.98 12.61
N PHE A 79 -6.13 7.58 11.34
CA PHE A 79 -6.97 6.53 10.80
C PHE A 79 -6.12 5.40 10.21
N MET A 80 -6.56 4.16 10.44
CA MET A 80 -6.11 2.98 9.72
C MET A 80 -7.11 2.70 8.60
N VAL A 81 -6.61 2.42 7.41
CA VAL A 81 -7.42 2.44 6.20
C VAL A 81 -7.18 1.21 5.35
N ASP A 82 -8.27 0.67 4.82
CA ASP A 82 -8.33 -0.34 3.77
C ASP A 82 -9.45 0.06 2.78
N ASP A 83 -9.22 1.11 2.01
CA ASP A 83 -10.24 1.72 1.16
C ASP A 83 -10.27 1.12 -0.25
N PRO A 84 -11.46 0.92 -0.86
CA PRO A 84 -11.54 0.44 -2.23
C PRO A 84 -11.07 1.50 -3.21
N LEU A 85 -10.41 1.05 -4.28
CA LEU A 85 -10.11 1.84 -5.47
C LEU A 85 -10.99 1.34 -6.62
N THR A 86 -11.71 2.21 -7.33
CA THR A 86 -12.61 1.82 -8.42
C THR A 86 -12.38 2.60 -9.71
N GLU A 87 -12.82 2.06 -10.86
CA GLU A 87 -12.69 2.74 -12.16
C GLU A 87 -13.56 4.00 -12.31
N LYS A 88 -14.67 4.09 -11.58
CA LYS A 88 -15.63 5.21 -11.68
C LYS A 88 -15.99 5.74 -10.29
N PRO A 89 -16.55 6.97 -10.17
CA PRO A 89 -16.93 7.54 -8.87
C PRO A 89 -18.00 6.73 -8.13
N LYS A 90 -18.77 5.89 -8.85
CA LYS A 90 -19.80 5.06 -8.22
C LYS A 90 -19.13 3.93 -7.41
N PRO A 91 -19.42 3.75 -6.11
CA PRO A 91 -18.81 2.71 -5.28
C PRO A 91 -19.05 1.28 -5.79
N THR A 92 -20.15 1.05 -6.51
CA THR A 92 -20.46 -0.25 -7.13
C THR A 92 -19.77 -0.47 -8.47
N SER A 93 -18.90 0.45 -8.91
CA SER A 93 -18.13 0.26 -10.13
C SER A 93 -17.01 -0.75 -9.92
N LYS A 94 -16.34 -1.14 -11.00
CA LYS A 94 -15.30 -2.16 -10.97
C LYS A 94 -14.20 -1.78 -9.96
N LEU A 95 -13.95 -2.68 -9.01
CA LEU A 95 -12.84 -2.57 -8.07
C LEU A 95 -11.53 -2.84 -8.83
N VAL A 96 -10.55 -1.96 -8.67
CA VAL A 96 -9.22 -2.06 -9.30
C VAL A 96 -8.09 -2.31 -8.32
N GLY A 97 -8.36 -2.13 -7.04
CA GLY A 97 -7.38 -2.31 -5.97
C GLY A 97 -7.90 -1.78 -4.65
N ARG A 98 -6.97 -1.65 -3.70
CA ARG A 98 -7.24 -1.10 -2.36
C ARG A 98 -6.11 -0.17 -1.94
N ALA A 99 -6.46 0.90 -1.24
CA ALA A 99 -5.53 1.79 -0.57
C ALA A 99 -5.41 1.38 0.90
N GLN A 100 -4.22 0.96 1.29
CA GLN A 100 -3.96 0.34 2.59
C GLN A 100 -2.85 1.08 3.32
N GLY A 101 -3.11 1.48 4.57
CA GLY A 101 -2.13 2.17 5.39
C GLY A 101 -2.79 3.10 6.40
N ILE A 102 -2.18 4.27 6.61
CA ILE A 102 -2.68 5.26 7.56
C ILE A 102 -2.73 6.65 6.92
N TYR A 103 -3.64 7.47 7.44
CA TYR A 103 -3.53 8.92 7.35
C TYR A 103 -3.73 9.58 8.71
N ALA A 104 -3.11 10.73 8.90
CA ALA A 104 -3.20 11.48 10.15
C ALA A 104 -3.29 12.98 9.90
N PHE A 105 -4.09 13.70 10.69
CA PHE A 105 -4.06 15.15 10.72
C PHE A 105 -2.72 15.63 11.28
N ALA A 106 -1.85 16.10 10.40
CA ALA A 106 -0.44 16.38 10.71
C ALA A 106 -0.12 17.88 10.80
N SER A 107 -1.11 18.75 10.60
CA SER A 107 -0.94 20.19 10.67
C SER A 107 -1.71 20.82 11.83
N GLN A 108 -1.07 21.77 12.51
CA GLN A 108 -1.68 22.55 13.59
C GLN A 108 -2.42 23.80 13.07
N SER A 109 -2.13 24.24 11.85
CA SER A 109 -2.66 25.49 11.29
C SER A 109 -3.69 25.29 10.18
N ASP A 110 -3.74 24.11 9.56
CA ASP A 110 -4.71 23.78 8.51
C ASP A 110 -5.10 22.30 8.52
N PHE A 111 -6.04 21.91 7.65
CA PHE A 111 -6.46 20.52 7.47
C PHE A 111 -5.48 19.77 6.55
N GLY A 112 -4.23 19.68 6.99
CA GLY A 112 -3.18 18.93 6.32
C GLY A 112 -3.07 17.50 6.85
N LEU A 113 -3.37 16.52 6.01
CA LEU A 113 -3.14 15.11 6.32
C LEU A 113 -1.71 14.70 5.93
N LEU A 114 -1.09 13.81 6.71
CA LEU A 114 0.00 12.95 6.27
C LEU A 114 -0.61 11.66 5.74
N MET A 115 -0.27 11.29 4.51
CA MET A 115 -0.66 10.02 3.88
C MET A 115 0.54 9.06 3.91
N VAL A 116 0.35 7.85 4.44
CA VAL A 116 1.33 6.77 4.40
C VAL A 116 0.60 5.50 3.97
N MET A 117 0.56 5.26 2.66
CA MET A 117 -0.33 4.26 2.07
C MET A 117 0.32 3.51 0.91
N ASN A 118 -0.07 2.24 0.75
CA ASN A 118 0.14 1.47 -0.46
C ASN A 118 -1.18 1.39 -1.24
N PHE A 119 -1.12 1.65 -2.54
CA PHE A 119 -2.22 1.35 -3.45
C PHE A 119 -1.92 0.00 -4.10
N ALA A 120 -2.54 -1.05 -3.58
CA ALA A 120 -2.38 -2.43 -4.03
C ALA A 120 -3.42 -2.73 -5.12
N PHE A 121 -2.96 -2.97 -6.34
CA PHE A 121 -3.82 -3.23 -7.49
C PHE A 121 -4.13 -4.72 -7.61
N SER A 122 -5.37 -5.02 -8.01
CA SER A 122 -5.87 -6.40 -8.15
C SER A 122 -6.34 -6.73 -9.57
N GLU A 123 -6.19 -5.79 -10.51
CA GLU A 123 -6.77 -5.90 -11.85
C GLU A 123 -5.72 -5.92 -12.97
N GLY A 124 -6.03 -6.72 -14.00
CA GLY A 124 -5.25 -6.80 -15.24
C GLY A 124 -3.77 -7.12 -15.01
N ILE A 125 -2.90 -6.45 -15.77
CA ILE A 125 -1.44 -6.62 -15.68
C ILE A 125 -0.84 -6.07 -14.38
N TYR A 126 -1.61 -5.31 -13.60
CA TYR A 126 -1.17 -4.69 -12.36
C TYR A 126 -1.52 -5.53 -11.13
N ASN A 127 -2.27 -6.63 -11.31
CA ASN A 127 -2.67 -7.51 -10.20
C ASN A 127 -1.45 -7.99 -9.39
N GLY A 128 -1.50 -7.77 -8.08
CA GLY A 128 -0.43 -8.11 -7.13
C GLY A 128 0.72 -7.09 -7.09
N SER A 129 0.64 -6.00 -7.86
CA SER A 129 1.59 -4.88 -7.81
C SER A 129 1.04 -3.74 -6.97
N ALA A 130 1.92 -2.92 -6.43
CA ALA A 130 1.52 -1.76 -5.64
C ALA A 130 2.42 -0.55 -5.90
N ILE A 131 1.89 0.64 -5.63
CA ILE A 131 2.67 1.88 -5.49
C ILE A 131 2.54 2.40 -4.05
N SER A 132 3.58 3.08 -3.57
CA SER A 132 3.63 3.63 -2.22
C SER A 132 3.58 5.15 -2.26
N ILE A 133 2.73 5.73 -1.41
CA ILE A 133 2.58 7.17 -1.21
C ILE A 133 3.04 7.51 0.21
N LEU A 134 3.93 8.48 0.30
CA LEU A 134 4.29 9.15 1.54
C LEU A 134 4.29 10.65 1.26
N GLY A 135 3.25 11.36 1.70
CA GLY A 135 3.08 12.75 1.29
C GLY A 135 2.07 13.53 2.11
N ARG A 136 2.16 14.86 2.03
CA ARG A 136 1.19 15.78 2.60
C ARG A 136 -0.02 15.91 1.67
N ASN A 137 -1.21 15.92 2.25
CA ASN A 137 -2.49 16.05 1.56
C ASN A 137 -3.31 17.18 2.21
N ALA A 138 -3.23 18.39 1.63
CA ALA A 138 -4.01 19.55 2.08
C ALA A 138 -5.44 19.47 1.53
N VAL A 139 -6.36 18.87 2.28
CA VAL A 139 -7.65 18.41 1.72
C VAL A 139 -8.58 19.52 1.21
N LEU A 140 -8.30 20.78 1.57
CA LEU A 140 -9.03 21.95 1.09
C LEU A 140 -8.53 22.46 -0.28
N ASP A 141 -7.35 22.04 -0.72
CA ASP A 141 -6.83 22.41 -2.04
C ASP A 141 -7.59 21.65 -3.14
N ALA A 142 -7.85 22.35 -4.25
CA ALA A 142 -8.60 21.81 -5.38
C ALA A 142 -7.92 20.60 -6.04
N VAL A 143 -6.58 20.63 -6.12
CA VAL A 143 -5.74 19.54 -6.63
C VAL A 143 -4.54 19.40 -5.70
N ARG A 144 -4.27 18.17 -5.28
CA ARG A 144 -3.26 17.85 -4.28
C ARG A 144 -2.25 16.88 -4.86
N GLU A 145 -1.00 17.28 -4.90
CA GLU A 145 0.08 16.42 -5.40
C GLU A 145 0.75 15.67 -4.25
N MET A 146 0.93 14.36 -4.43
CA MET A 146 1.66 13.50 -3.49
C MET A 146 2.68 12.65 -4.25
N PRO A 147 3.91 12.49 -3.73
CA PRO A 147 4.93 11.73 -4.42
C PRO A 147 4.66 10.22 -4.35
N ILE A 148 4.98 9.53 -5.45
CA ILE A 148 5.17 8.08 -5.45
C ILE A 148 6.61 7.81 -5.03
N VAL A 149 6.77 7.23 -3.83
CA VAL A 149 8.08 7.00 -3.20
C VAL A 149 8.63 5.59 -3.44
N GLY A 150 7.83 4.72 -4.07
CA GLY A 150 8.24 3.36 -4.40
C GLY A 150 7.10 2.53 -4.99
N GLY A 151 7.41 1.26 -5.26
CA GLY A 151 6.44 0.29 -5.75
C GLY A 151 6.97 -1.13 -5.76
N SER A 152 6.05 -2.08 -5.91
CA SER A 152 6.29 -3.53 -5.94
C SER A 152 5.74 -4.15 -7.23
N GLY A 153 6.10 -5.40 -7.49
CA GLY A 153 5.67 -6.10 -8.71
C GLY A 153 6.15 -5.39 -9.98
N ILE A 154 5.23 -5.06 -10.87
CA ILE A 154 5.53 -4.34 -12.12
C ILE A 154 6.03 -2.91 -11.86
N PHE A 155 5.68 -2.32 -10.72
CA PHE A 155 6.10 -0.98 -10.31
C PHE A 155 7.43 -0.97 -9.54
N ARG A 156 8.28 -1.99 -9.72
CA ARG A 156 9.60 -2.00 -9.08
C ARG A 156 10.42 -0.80 -9.56
N PHE A 157 11.10 -0.14 -8.62
CA PHE A 157 11.81 1.13 -8.84
C PHE A 157 10.91 2.30 -9.23
N ALA A 158 9.62 2.23 -8.89
CA ALA A 158 8.67 3.30 -9.18
C ALA A 158 9.06 4.62 -8.51
N ARG A 159 8.92 5.70 -9.29
CA ARG A 159 8.91 7.09 -8.85
C ARG A 159 7.89 7.87 -9.66
N GLY A 160 7.40 8.98 -9.12
CA GLY A 160 6.44 9.82 -9.83
C GLY A 160 5.56 10.60 -8.86
N TYR A 161 4.34 10.89 -9.29
CA TYR A 161 3.39 11.69 -8.52
C TYR A 161 1.95 11.25 -8.73
N ALA A 162 1.13 11.52 -7.74
CA ALA A 162 -0.31 11.34 -7.74
C ALA A 162 -0.97 12.72 -7.57
N LEU A 163 -1.94 13.03 -8.44
CA LEU A 163 -2.81 14.19 -8.30
C LEU A 163 -4.17 13.72 -7.80
N ALA A 164 -4.58 14.23 -6.64
CA ALA A 164 -5.82 13.90 -5.99
C ALA A 164 -6.81 15.08 -6.04
N LYS A 165 -8.07 14.80 -6.37
CA LYS A 165 -9.18 15.77 -6.38
C LYS A 165 -10.39 15.20 -5.66
N THR A 166 -10.94 15.94 -4.70
CA THR A 166 -12.15 15.50 -4.00
C THR A 166 -13.37 15.71 -4.90
N VAL A 167 -14.11 14.64 -5.17
CA VAL A 167 -15.32 14.64 -6.02
C VAL A 167 -16.58 14.74 -5.16
N TRP A 168 -16.57 14.12 -3.99
CA TRP A 168 -17.67 14.16 -3.04
C TRP A 168 -17.12 14.02 -1.62
N PHE A 169 -17.79 14.66 -0.67
CA PHE A 169 -17.48 14.59 0.76
C PHE A 169 -18.75 14.85 1.58
N ASN A 170 -18.90 14.19 2.72
CA ASN A 170 -20.02 14.41 3.65
C ASN A 170 -19.56 14.86 5.05
N LYS A 171 -20.52 15.26 5.88
CA LYS A 171 -20.26 15.71 7.25
C LYS A 171 -19.69 14.64 8.20
N ASN A 172 -19.81 13.36 7.84
CA ASN A 172 -19.34 12.24 8.65
C ASN A 172 -17.87 11.91 8.38
N GLY A 173 -17.29 12.47 7.31
CA GLY A 173 -15.90 12.24 6.91
C GLY A 173 -15.77 11.38 5.66
N ASP A 174 -16.85 10.80 5.15
CA ASP A 174 -16.75 9.96 3.95
C ASP A 174 -16.39 10.81 2.74
N ALA A 175 -15.51 10.29 1.89
CA ALA A 175 -14.99 11.00 0.74
C ALA A 175 -14.85 10.10 -0.49
N ILE A 176 -15.11 10.67 -1.66
CA ILE A 176 -14.72 10.08 -2.95
C ILE A 176 -13.67 10.99 -3.56
N VAL A 177 -12.48 10.45 -3.80
CA VAL A 177 -11.32 11.19 -4.31
C VAL A 177 -10.86 10.58 -5.63
N GLU A 178 -10.86 11.39 -6.67
CA GLU A 178 -10.28 11.03 -7.96
C GLU A 178 -8.76 11.12 -7.88
N TYR A 179 -8.06 10.09 -8.37
CA TYR A 179 -6.62 10.03 -8.47
C TYR A 179 -6.17 9.91 -9.92
N ASN A 180 -5.24 10.77 -10.32
CA ASN A 180 -4.46 10.67 -11.55
C ASN A 180 -3.00 10.46 -11.18
N VAL A 181 -2.45 9.29 -11.47
CA VAL A 181 -1.08 8.93 -11.09
C VAL A 181 -0.21 8.77 -12.32
N THR A 182 0.97 9.39 -12.31
CA THR A 182 2.02 9.13 -13.29
C THR A 182 3.18 8.45 -12.59
N VAL A 183 3.52 7.23 -13.04
CA VAL A 183 4.56 6.39 -12.46
C VAL A 183 5.60 6.03 -13.51
N VAL A 184 6.86 6.32 -13.22
CA VAL A 184 8.02 5.84 -14.00
C VAL A 184 8.58 4.61 -13.30
N HIS A 185 8.73 3.50 -14.01
CA HIS A 185 9.23 2.22 -13.48
C HIS A 185 10.02 1.43 -14.53
N LEU A 186 10.62 0.29 -14.16
CA LEU A 186 11.37 -0.59 -15.07
C LEU A 186 10.51 -1.68 -15.74
#